data_AF-C4JWB7-F1
#
_entry.id   AF-C4JWB7-F1
#
_cell.length_a   1.000
_cell.length_b   1.000
_cell.length_c   1.000
_cell.angle_alpha   90.00
_cell.angle_beta   90.00
_cell.angle_gamma   90.00
#
_symmetry.space_group_name_H-M   'P 1'
#
loop_
_entity.id
_entity.type
_entity.pdbx_description
1 polymer ?
#
loop_
_entity_poly.entity_id
_entity_poly.type
_entity_poly.pdbx_seq_one_letter_code
_entity_poly.pdbx_strand_id
1 'polypeptide(L)'
;MKKLSSGDKYSEEYRKNDNGGGISIKLSLDKDQKEVSQFEYTLDDPKVFYDLSNIDGYPFKDGGVTIVPSDDSCPKVTCEAGDGKCSEAYNKPDDDHATHGCPQETDLHVVLCAGKKGAKLRQKRHIPRHPHARPAE
;
A
#
# COMPACT_ATOMS: atom_id res chain seq x y z
N MET A 1 -11.62 -7.69 8.67
CA MET A 1 -10.40 -6.88 8.63
C MET A 1 -9.32 -7.56 9.47
N LYS A 2 -8.18 -7.89 8.87
CA LYS A 2 -7.02 -8.43 9.58
C LYS A 2 -6.21 -7.27 10.15
N LYS A 3 -5.79 -7.37 11.42
CA LYS A 3 -4.84 -6.42 12.04
C LYS A 3 -3.45 -7.02 12.00
N LEU A 4 -2.46 -6.20 11.65
CA LEU A 4 -1.05 -6.57 11.62
C LEU A 4 -0.26 -5.60 12.51
N SER A 5 0.56 -6.15 13.39
CA SER A 5 1.56 -5.43 14.16
C SER A 5 2.83 -5.25 13.33
N SER A 6 3.76 -4.42 13.79
CA SER A 6 5.06 -4.27 13.12
C SER A 6 5.79 -5.62 13.06
N GLY A 7 6.18 -6.04 11.86
CA GLY A 7 6.84 -7.31 11.60
C GLY A 7 5.90 -8.49 11.35
N ASP A 8 4.58 -8.34 11.58
CA ASP A 8 3.61 -9.37 11.25
C ASP A 8 3.48 -9.54 9.73
N LYS A 9 3.07 -10.75 9.33
CA LYS A 9 2.82 -11.09 7.93
C LYS A 9 1.38 -11.57 7.75
N TYR A 10 0.88 -11.39 6.53
CA TYR A 10 -0.37 -11.94 6.05
C TYR A 10 -0.13 -12.60 4.69
N SER A 11 -0.81 -13.71 4.43
CA SER A 11 -0.78 -14.44 3.17
C SER A 11 -2.17 -14.98 2.86
N GLU A 12 -2.53 -14.96 1.59
CA GLU A 12 -3.72 -15.62 1.04
C GLU A 12 -3.36 -16.23 -0.32
N GLU A 13 -4.01 -17.34 -0.67
CA GLU A 13 -3.95 -17.89 -2.03
C GLU A 13 -4.68 -16.96 -3.00
N TYR A 14 -4.23 -16.93 -4.26
CA TYR A 14 -4.96 -16.20 -5.29
C TYR A 14 -6.38 -16.75 -5.46
N ARG A 15 -7.31 -15.84 -5.72
CA ARG A 15 -8.71 -16.15 -6.02
C ARG A 15 -9.20 -15.35 -7.21
N LYS A 16 -10.21 -15.89 -7.88
CA LYS A 16 -10.95 -15.17 -8.92
C LYS A 16 -12.14 -14.44 -8.30
N ASN A 17 -12.52 -13.33 -8.91
CA ASN A 17 -13.75 -12.63 -8.58
C ASN A 17 -14.86 -13.16 -9.50
N ASP A 18 -16.01 -13.54 -8.94
CA ASP A 18 -17.11 -14.14 -9.70
C ASP A 18 -17.69 -13.19 -10.76
N ASN A 19 -17.50 -11.88 -10.58
CA ASN A 19 -17.92 -10.85 -11.53
C ASN A 19 -16.90 -10.57 -12.66
N GLY A 20 -15.78 -11.32 -12.70
CA GLY A 20 -14.70 -11.16 -13.68
C GLY A 20 -13.75 -9.98 -13.45
N GLY A 21 -13.95 -9.18 -12.40
CA GLY A 21 -13.05 -8.09 -12.03
C GLY A 21 -11.83 -8.57 -11.24
N GLY A 22 -10.90 -7.64 -10.97
CA GLY A 22 -9.78 -7.88 -10.07
C GLY A 22 -10.21 -8.07 -8.62
N ILE A 23 -9.28 -8.59 -7.82
CA ILE A 23 -9.32 -8.61 -6.36
C ILE A 23 -8.53 -7.41 -5.85
N SER A 24 -9.08 -6.69 -4.88
CA SER A 24 -8.43 -5.54 -4.25
C SER A 24 -8.22 -5.80 -2.76
N ILE A 25 -6.97 -5.90 -2.33
CA ILE A 25 -6.57 -5.97 -0.93
C ILE A 25 -6.34 -4.55 -0.41
N LYS A 26 -7.27 -4.10 0.42
CA LYS A 26 -7.27 -2.75 1.01
C LYS A 26 -6.37 -2.68 2.24
N LEU A 27 -5.45 -1.72 2.25
CA LEU A 27 -4.41 -1.52 3.26
C LEU A 27 -4.57 -0.14 3.89
N SER A 28 -4.72 -0.09 5.22
CA SER A 28 -4.84 1.17 5.95
C SER A 28 -4.15 1.10 7.31
N LEU A 29 -3.74 2.26 7.81
CA LEU A 29 -3.21 2.44 9.17
C LEU A 29 -4.31 2.73 10.20
N ASP A 30 -5.54 2.98 9.75
CA ASP A 30 -6.68 3.32 10.61
C ASP A 30 -7.85 2.36 10.39
N LYS A 31 -8.58 2.06 11.48
CA LYS A 31 -9.71 1.14 11.44
C LYS A 31 -10.89 1.67 10.63
N ASP A 32 -11.01 3.00 10.49
CA ASP A 32 -12.09 3.65 9.76
C ASP A 32 -11.71 3.86 8.28
N GLN A 33 -10.52 3.39 7.84
CA GLN A 33 -10.09 3.36 6.43
C GLN A 33 -10.19 4.73 5.73
N LYS A 34 -9.79 5.80 6.43
CA LYS A 34 -9.84 7.18 5.90
C LYS A 34 -8.90 7.42 4.73
N GLU A 35 -7.77 6.72 4.72
CA GLU A 35 -6.83 6.65 3.61
C GLU A 35 -6.53 5.17 3.35
N VAL A 36 -6.57 4.74 2.09
CA VAL A 36 -6.44 3.33 1.68
C VAL A 36 -5.54 3.21 0.46
N SER A 37 -4.40 2.52 0.64
CA SER A 37 -3.69 1.93 -0.50
C SER A 37 -4.34 0.60 -0.85
N GLN A 38 -4.42 0.29 -2.14
CA GLN A 38 -5.01 -0.94 -2.67
C GLN A 38 -3.93 -1.70 -3.43
N PHE A 39 -3.64 -2.93 -2.99
CA PHE A 39 -2.91 -3.88 -3.82
C PHE A 39 -3.95 -4.67 -4.61
N GLU A 40 -3.91 -4.53 -5.92
CA GLU A 40 -4.91 -5.13 -6.80
C GLU A 40 -4.26 -6.23 -7.64
N TYR A 41 -4.99 -7.31 -7.86
CA TYR A 41 -4.56 -8.37 -8.76
C TYR A 41 -5.72 -9.00 -9.52
N THR A 42 -5.44 -9.48 -10.73
CA THR A 42 -6.38 -10.24 -11.56
C THR A 42 -5.70 -11.49 -12.10
N LEU A 43 -6.28 -12.65 -11.81
CA LEU A 43 -5.87 -13.91 -12.45
C LEU A 43 -6.54 -14.03 -13.82
N ASP A 44 -5.74 -14.02 -14.88
CA ASP A 44 -6.17 -14.22 -16.26
C ASP A 44 -5.15 -15.11 -16.96
N ASP A 45 -5.47 -16.40 -17.09
CA ASP A 45 -4.56 -17.46 -17.52
C ASP A 45 -3.85 -17.09 -18.84
N PRO A 46 -2.50 -17.18 -18.92
CA PRO A 46 -1.56 -17.77 -17.96
C PRO A 46 -0.89 -16.78 -16.99
N LYS A 47 -1.50 -15.60 -16.77
CA LYS A 47 -0.89 -14.48 -16.06
C LYS A 47 -1.63 -14.09 -14.78
N VAL A 48 -0.88 -13.45 -13.89
CA VAL A 48 -1.43 -12.57 -12.86
C VAL A 48 -1.07 -11.13 -13.26
N PHE A 49 -2.08 -10.28 -13.36
CA PHE A 49 -1.91 -8.84 -13.47
C PHE A 49 -2.00 -8.22 -12.09
N TYR A 50 -1.21 -7.18 -11.82
CA TYR A 50 -1.20 -6.54 -10.51
C TYR A 50 -0.77 -5.08 -10.60
N ASP A 51 -1.19 -4.31 -9.60
CA ASP A 51 -0.83 -2.92 -9.45
C ASP A 51 -0.93 -2.47 -7.98
N LEU A 52 -0.43 -1.26 -7.72
CA LEU A 52 -0.67 -0.52 -6.50
C LEU A 52 -1.50 0.72 -6.84
N SER A 53 -2.59 0.93 -6.11
CA SER A 53 -3.42 2.12 -6.23
C SER A 53 -3.46 2.90 -4.93
N ASN A 54 -3.21 4.20 -5.03
CA ASN A 54 -3.25 5.19 -3.96
C ASN A 54 -4.38 6.22 -4.18
N ILE A 55 -5.31 5.93 -5.09
CA ILE A 55 -6.46 6.81 -5.43
C ILE A 55 -7.28 7.15 -4.19
N ASP A 56 -7.50 6.16 -3.31
CA ASP A 56 -8.26 6.31 -2.05
C ASP A 56 -7.36 6.80 -0.88
N GLY A 57 -6.18 7.33 -1.19
CA GLY A 57 -5.20 7.86 -0.23
C GLY A 57 -3.95 6.99 -0.09
N TYR A 58 -2.85 7.62 0.34
CA TYR A 58 -1.56 6.93 0.50
C TYR A 58 -1.08 6.95 1.96
N PRO A 59 -1.62 6.07 2.84
CA PRO A 59 -1.29 6.08 4.27
C PRO A 59 0.17 5.68 4.55
N PHE A 60 0.84 5.00 3.62
CA PHE A 60 2.20 4.48 3.80
C PHE A 60 3.29 5.36 3.18
N LYS A 61 2.97 6.53 2.60
CA LYS A 61 3.93 7.42 1.92
C LYS A 61 5.22 7.70 2.70
N ASP A 62 5.13 7.91 4.01
CA ASP A 62 6.29 8.20 4.85
C ASP A 62 7.24 7.00 5.00
N GLY A 63 6.70 5.77 4.87
CA GLY A 63 7.46 4.53 5.00
C GLY A 63 7.78 3.85 3.66
N GLY A 64 7.08 4.20 2.59
CA GLY A 64 7.18 3.53 1.30
C GLY A 64 6.46 2.19 1.25
N VAL A 65 6.24 1.68 0.04
CA VAL A 65 5.62 0.39 -0.25
C VAL A 65 6.38 -0.25 -1.41
N THR A 66 6.65 -1.55 -1.34
CA THR A 66 7.16 -2.30 -2.48
C THR A 66 6.32 -3.54 -2.77
N ILE A 67 6.21 -3.91 -4.04
CA ILE A 67 5.71 -5.22 -4.47
C ILE A 67 6.89 -5.96 -5.10
N VAL A 68 7.23 -7.11 -4.54
CA VAL A 68 8.34 -7.94 -4.97
C VAL A 68 7.79 -9.27 -5.44
N PRO A 69 7.73 -9.51 -6.76
CA PRO A 69 7.43 -10.82 -7.31
C PRO A 69 8.51 -11.84 -6.94
N SER A 70 8.11 -13.10 -6.78
CA SER A 70 9.04 -14.23 -6.55
C SER A 70 9.80 -14.63 -7.82
N ASP A 71 9.25 -14.36 -8.99
CA ASP A 71 9.94 -14.43 -10.28
C ASP A 71 10.66 -13.10 -10.54
N ASP A 72 12.00 -13.11 -10.48
CA ASP A 72 12.82 -11.91 -10.66
C ASP A 72 12.76 -11.31 -12.08
N SER A 73 12.19 -12.01 -13.06
CA SER A 73 11.96 -11.46 -14.41
C SER A 73 10.77 -10.49 -14.45
N CYS A 74 9.92 -10.51 -13.43
CA CYS A 74 8.76 -9.66 -13.32
C CYS A 74 9.08 -8.23 -12.85
N PRO A 75 8.27 -7.23 -13.26
CA PRO A 75 8.40 -5.85 -12.76
C PRO A 75 8.23 -5.75 -11.24
N LYS A 76 9.16 -5.07 -10.56
CA LYS A 76 9.01 -4.69 -9.15
C LYS A 76 8.33 -3.33 -9.10
N VAL A 77 7.45 -3.12 -8.11
CA VAL A 77 6.87 -1.80 -7.83
C VAL A 77 7.60 -1.22 -6.63
N THR A 78 8.17 -0.02 -6.76
CA THR A 78 8.90 0.65 -5.68
C THR A 78 8.38 2.07 -5.44
N CYS A 79 7.63 2.24 -4.36
CA CYS A 79 7.27 3.54 -3.85
C CYS A 79 8.19 3.91 -2.68
N GLU A 80 9.08 4.86 -2.93
CA GLU A 80 10.10 5.28 -1.97
C GLU A 80 9.51 5.96 -0.74
N ALA A 81 10.19 5.79 0.39
CA ALA A 81 9.79 6.43 1.64
C ALA A 81 9.93 7.96 1.54
N GLY A 82 8.86 8.66 1.92
CA GLY A 82 8.74 10.12 1.80
C GLY A 82 8.22 10.58 0.45
N ASP A 83 8.02 9.68 -0.53
CA ASP A 83 7.36 10.03 -1.78
C ASP A 83 5.84 10.11 -1.56
N GLY A 84 5.32 11.34 -1.57
CA GLY A 84 3.89 11.60 -1.43
C GLY A 84 3.06 11.22 -2.66
N LYS A 85 3.69 10.96 -3.80
CA LYS A 85 3.03 10.60 -5.06
C LYS A 85 3.88 9.60 -5.85
N CYS A 86 3.76 8.33 -5.49
CA CYS A 86 4.49 7.24 -6.11
C CYS A 86 4.17 7.11 -7.61
N SER A 87 5.17 7.29 -8.49
CA SER A 87 4.99 7.17 -9.94
C SER A 87 4.64 5.76 -10.42
N GLU A 88 4.99 4.73 -9.64
CA GLU A 88 4.70 3.32 -9.94
C GLU A 88 3.31 2.87 -9.44
N ALA A 89 2.50 3.80 -8.94
CA ALA A 89 1.14 3.54 -8.49
C ALA A 89 0.12 4.36 -9.28
N TYR A 90 -1.11 3.89 -9.34
CA TYR A 90 -2.25 4.72 -9.73
C TYR A 90 -2.49 5.77 -8.64
N ASN A 91 -2.38 7.06 -8.98
CA ASN A 91 -2.62 8.16 -8.03
C ASN A 91 -3.92 8.91 -8.33
N LYS A 92 -4.49 8.70 -9.53
CA LYS A 92 -5.74 9.29 -9.97
C LYS A 92 -6.56 8.27 -10.77
N PRO A 93 -7.89 8.43 -10.85
CA PRO A 93 -8.75 7.51 -11.60
C PRO A 93 -8.46 7.40 -13.10
N ASP A 94 -7.81 8.40 -13.69
CA ASP A 94 -7.49 8.50 -15.12
C ASP A 94 -6.04 8.12 -15.46
N ASP A 95 -5.23 7.73 -14.47
CA ASP A 95 -3.91 7.15 -14.72
C ASP A 95 -4.09 5.75 -15.36
N ASP A 96 -3.30 5.38 -16.38
CA ASP A 96 -3.46 4.12 -17.14
C ASP A 96 -2.17 3.28 -17.27
N HIS A 97 -1.11 3.62 -16.51
CA HIS A 97 0.25 3.12 -16.75
C HIS A 97 0.80 2.10 -15.74
N ALA A 98 0.17 1.91 -14.58
CA ALA A 98 0.77 1.21 -13.44
C ALA A 98 0.43 -0.29 -13.32
N THR A 99 -0.26 -0.87 -14.31
CA THR A 99 -0.52 -2.32 -14.35
C THR A 99 0.70 -3.09 -14.83
N HIS A 100 1.05 -4.13 -14.08
CA HIS A 100 2.11 -5.07 -14.42
C HIS A 100 1.55 -6.49 -14.60
N GLY A 101 2.35 -7.38 -15.18
CA GLY A 101 1.95 -8.76 -15.42
C GLY A 101 3.11 -9.74 -15.20
N CYS A 102 2.77 -10.90 -14.63
CA CYS A 102 3.66 -12.02 -14.34
C CYS A 102 3.04 -13.35 -14.76
N PRO A 103 3.82 -14.44 -14.91
CA PRO A 103 3.26 -15.79 -14.87
C PRO A 103 2.41 -15.98 -13.60
N GLN A 104 1.24 -16.61 -13.71
CA GLN A 104 0.28 -16.71 -12.59
C GLN A 104 0.81 -17.48 -11.36
N GLU A 105 1.84 -18.32 -11.55
CA GLU A 105 2.52 -19.05 -10.46
C GLU A 105 3.45 -18.15 -9.61
N THR A 106 3.57 -16.88 -9.99
CA THR A 106 4.43 -15.93 -9.28
C THR A 106 3.75 -15.43 -8.01
N ASP A 107 4.33 -15.75 -6.85
CA ASP A 107 3.96 -15.09 -5.60
C ASP A 107 4.29 -13.59 -5.64
N LEU A 108 3.35 -12.74 -5.20
CA LEU A 108 3.53 -11.29 -5.07
C LEU A 108 3.66 -10.89 -3.60
N HIS A 109 4.84 -10.42 -3.19
CA HIS A 109 5.09 -9.98 -1.82
C HIS A 109 4.97 -8.46 -1.67
N VAL A 110 3.95 -7.98 -0.96
CA VAL A 110 3.80 -6.57 -0.60
C VAL A 110 4.54 -6.28 0.70
N VAL A 111 5.53 -5.38 0.67
CA VAL A 111 6.29 -4.93 1.85
C VAL A 111 5.88 -3.50 2.19
N LEU A 112 5.33 -3.32 3.38
CA LEU A 112 4.93 -2.02 3.91
C LEU A 112 6.05 -1.40 4.73
N CYS A 113 6.19 -0.08 4.64
CA CYS A 113 7.24 0.68 5.33
C CYS A 113 8.65 0.17 4.96
N ALA A 114 8.88 -0.07 3.67
CA ALA A 114 10.14 -0.61 3.14
C ALA A 114 11.35 0.35 3.30
N GLY A 115 11.12 1.63 3.56
CA GLY A 115 12.15 2.61 3.88
C GLY A 115 12.93 2.23 5.14
N LYS A 116 14.26 2.38 5.07
CA LYS A 116 15.24 1.89 6.06
C LYS A 116 14.78 2.08 7.52
N LYS A 117 14.97 1.01 8.32
CA LYS A 117 14.65 0.92 9.76
C LYS A 117 14.97 2.22 10.50
N GLY A 118 13.94 3.01 10.81
CA GLY A 118 14.11 4.30 11.50
C GLY A 118 13.10 5.38 11.11
N ALA A 119 12.39 5.23 10.00
CA ALA A 119 11.25 6.08 9.67
C ALA A 119 10.10 5.79 10.63
N LYS A 120 10.09 6.47 11.79
CA LYS A 120 8.92 6.50 12.65
C LYS A 120 7.80 7.13 11.85
N LEU A 121 6.78 6.34 11.47
CA LEU A 121 5.49 6.87 11.06
C LEU A 121 5.12 7.96 12.06
N ARG A 122 5.07 9.22 11.63
CA ARG A 122 4.71 10.32 12.53
C ARG A 122 3.24 10.15 12.86
N GLN A 123 2.93 9.36 13.88
CA GLN A 123 1.64 9.44 14.54
C GLN A 123 1.50 10.89 15.00
N LYS A 124 0.61 11.64 14.34
CA LYS A 124 0.18 12.95 14.82
C LYS A 124 -0.45 12.73 16.19
N ARG A 125 0.36 12.81 17.24
CA ARG A 125 -0.15 12.94 18.61
C ARG A 125 -1.02 14.19 18.59
N HIS A 126 -2.31 14.00 18.79
CA HIS A 126 -3.25 15.08 19.06
C HIS A 126 -2.82 15.66 20.41
N ILE A 127 -1.94 16.67 20.38
CA ILE A 127 -1.61 17.48 21.54
C ILE A 127 -2.80 18.42 21.70
N PRO A 128 -3.65 18.29 22.73
CA PRO A 128 -4.68 19.28 22.97
C PRO A 128 -3.97 20.58 23.29
N ARG A 129 -4.13 21.60 22.45
CA ARG A 129 -3.73 22.95 22.80
C ARG A 129 -4.70 23.43 23.87
N HIS A 130 -4.35 23.25 25.14
CA HIS A 130 -4.99 24.01 26.21
C HIS A 130 -4.50 25.45 26.11
N PRO A 131 -5.37 26.44 25.89
CA PRO A 131 -5.02 27.83 26.13
C PRO A 131 -5.03 28.08 27.64
N HIS A 132 -4.37 29.14 28.07
CA HIS A 132 -4.27 29.67 29.44
C HIS A 132 -3.02 29.27 30.23
N ALA A 133 -1.91 29.94 29.92
CA ALA A 133 -1.03 30.45 30.96
C ALA A 133 -0.44 31.80 30.49
N ARG A 134 -0.98 32.90 31.01
CA ARG A 134 -0.28 34.19 31.04
C ARG A 134 0.85 34.08 32.08
N PRO A 135 2.07 34.57 31.81
CA PRO A 135 2.97 34.91 32.90
C PRO A 135 2.46 36.18 33.61
N ALA A 136 2.50 36.15 34.93
CA ALA A 136 2.29 37.30 35.80
C ALA A 136 3.59 38.13 35.88
N GLU A 137 3.40 39.46 35.96
CA GLU A 137 4.34 40.56 36.20
C GLU A 137 5.70 40.59 35.49
#